data_AF-A0A971M269-F1
#
_entry.id   AF-A0A971M269-F1
#
_cell.length_a   1.000
_cell.length_b   1.000
_cell.length_c   1.000
_cell.angle_alpha   90.00
_cell.angle_beta   90.00
_cell.angle_gamma   90.00
#
_symmetry.space_group_name_H-M   'P 1'
#
loop_
_entity.id
_entity.type
_entity.pdbx_description
1 polymer ?
#
loop_
_entity_poly.entity_id
_entity_poly.type
_entity_poly.pdbx_seq_one_letter_code
_entity_poly.pdbx_strand_id
1 'polypeptide(L)'
;MAYKFKASDLKSLLKESGLKVSGRKEELIQRLIDNNAKAMSEATQDIEVYKCTTAGMQLAQNYLDAEKEKKTAAEQEVLNLLIREECAEAVRAVIQYEASQVFPRGIGIDWKSYDGTSDVEALKIILNSIPTILQHVDGDRLKQLCLAAGMMHLWCTNTARHWLPEGFNTGIHLDGDAACRMFVFYASHLRDMNSYRQAGARTVEVLCVDDSCSECRKISGKKYLLENVPELPYVKCTDENGCRCTTVVREFK
;
A
#
# COMPACT_ATOMS: atom_id res chain seq x y z
N MET A 1 -23.09 -4.43 -11.85
CA MET A 1 -23.83 -4.27 -13.13
C MET A 1 -24.79 -5.44 -13.28
N ALA A 2 -26.08 -5.17 -13.45
CA ALA A 2 -27.02 -6.22 -13.87
C ALA A 2 -26.72 -6.55 -15.34
N TYR A 3 -26.28 -7.77 -15.63
CA TYR A 3 -26.07 -8.22 -17.00
C TYR A 3 -27.33 -8.95 -17.48
N LYS A 4 -27.93 -8.54 -18.60
CA LYS A 4 -29.07 -9.27 -19.19
C LYS A 4 -28.70 -10.69 -19.58
N PHE A 5 -27.56 -10.79 -20.24
CA PHE A 5 -27.06 -12.03 -20.83
C PHE A 5 -25.77 -12.47 -20.13
N LYS A 6 -25.79 -13.70 -19.63
CA LYS A 6 -24.61 -14.43 -19.18
C LYS A 6 -23.85 -14.96 -20.40
N ALA A 7 -22.61 -15.42 -20.18
CA ALA A 7 -21.80 -15.99 -21.26
C ALA A 7 -22.45 -17.21 -21.93
N SER A 8 -23.24 -18.00 -21.19
CA SER A 8 -24.05 -19.10 -21.75
C SER A 8 -25.07 -18.59 -22.75
N ASP A 9 -25.77 -17.52 -22.42
CA ASP A 9 -26.87 -16.98 -23.22
C ASP A 9 -26.34 -16.38 -24.52
N LEU A 10 -25.19 -15.68 -24.44
CA LEU A 10 -24.48 -15.16 -25.61
C LEU A 10 -24.02 -16.29 -26.55
N LYS A 11 -23.55 -17.42 -26.02
CA LYS A 11 -23.17 -18.59 -26.83
C LYS A 11 -24.38 -19.20 -27.54
N SER A 12 -25.53 -19.26 -26.88
CA SER A 12 -26.77 -19.73 -27.49
C SER A 12 -27.18 -18.82 -28.65
N LEU A 13 -27.21 -17.50 -28.45
CA LEU A 13 -27.53 -16.51 -29.49
C LEU A 13 -26.57 -16.59 -30.69
N LEU A 14 -25.26 -16.77 -30.43
CA LEU A 14 -24.26 -16.96 -31.49
C LEU A 14 -24.50 -18.25 -32.26
N LYS A 15 -24.83 -19.36 -31.57
CA LYS A 15 -25.13 -20.65 -32.20
C LYS A 15 -26.36 -20.57 -33.09
N GLU A 16 -27.41 -19.92 -32.62
CA GLU A 16 -28.65 -19.67 -33.37
C GLU A 16 -28.40 -18.82 -34.62
N SER A 17 -27.41 -17.91 -34.55
CA SER A 17 -26.98 -17.09 -35.69
C SER A 17 -25.92 -17.76 -36.59
N GLY A 18 -25.57 -19.02 -36.33
CA GLY A 18 -24.53 -19.74 -37.10
C GLY A 18 -23.10 -19.22 -36.90
N LEU A 19 -22.86 -18.45 -35.82
CA LEU A 19 -21.59 -17.80 -35.52
C LEU A 19 -20.74 -18.64 -34.57
N LYS A 20 -19.42 -18.39 -34.59
CA LYS A 20 -18.45 -19.03 -33.69
C LYS A 20 -18.79 -18.72 -32.22
N VAL A 21 -18.87 -19.77 -31.39
CA VAL A 21 -19.29 -19.68 -29.97
C VAL A 21 -18.13 -19.70 -28.95
N SER A 22 -16.90 -19.85 -29.41
CA SER A 22 -15.71 -19.79 -28.55
C SER A 22 -15.20 -18.36 -28.41
N GLY A 23 -14.61 -18.02 -27.27
CA GLY A 23 -13.99 -16.72 -27.02
C GLY A 23 -14.28 -16.19 -25.61
N ARG A 24 -13.66 -15.06 -25.28
CA ARG A 24 -13.97 -14.28 -24.07
C ARG A 24 -15.32 -13.58 -24.21
N LYS A 25 -15.95 -13.20 -23.10
CA LYS A 25 -17.30 -12.61 -23.11
C LYS A 25 -17.38 -11.36 -23.99
N GLU A 26 -16.36 -10.50 -23.96
CA GLU A 26 -16.32 -9.30 -24.81
C GLU A 26 -16.35 -9.66 -26.31
N GLU A 27 -15.60 -10.69 -26.71
CA GLU A 27 -15.54 -11.15 -28.11
C GLU A 27 -16.88 -11.73 -28.57
N LEU A 28 -17.62 -12.41 -27.68
CA LEU A 28 -18.95 -12.94 -27.99
C LEU A 28 -19.96 -11.81 -28.18
N ILE A 29 -19.91 -10.79 -27.31
CA ILE A 29 -20.77 -9.59 -27.39
C ILE A 29 -20.49 -8.84 -28.70
N GLN A 30 -19.22 -8.54 -28.97
CA GLN A 30 -18.83 -7.79 -30.16
C GLN A 30 -19.28 -8.52 -31.43
N ARG A 31 -19.11 -9.84 -31.48
CA ARG A 31 -19.55 -10.65 -32.62
C ARG A 31 -21.06 -10.61 -32.85
N LEU A 32 -21.86 -10.61 -31.79
CA LEU A 32 -23.32 -10.46 -31.91
C LEU A 32 -23.71 -9.06 -32.40
N ILE A 33 -23.02 -8.01 -31.91
CA ILE A 33 -23.24 -6.62 -32.33
C ILE A 33 -22.86 -6.43 -33.80
N ASP A 34 -21.69 -6.92 -34.21
CA ASP A 34 -21.19 -6.82 -35.59
C ASP A 34 -22.10 -7.56 -36.57
N ASN A 35 -22.65 -8.70 -36.16
CA ASN A 35 -23.58 -9.48 -36.98
C ASN A 35 -24.96 -8.82 -37.08
N ASN A 36 -25.53 -8.35 -35.96
CA ASN A 36 -26.85 -7.73 -35.93
C ASN A 36 -27.04 -6.79 -34.74
N ALA A 37 -26.52 -5.57 -34.85
CA ALA A 37 -26.64 -4.54 -33.82
C ALA A 37 -28.09 -4.18 -33.48
N LYS A 38 -29.00 -4.20 -34.47
CA LYS A 38 -30.42 -3.88 -34.25
C LYS A 38 -31.09 -4.92 -33.35
N ALA A 39 -30.91 -6.21 -33.64
CA ALA A 39 -31.46 -7.28 -32.81
C ALA A 39 -30.89 -7.25 -31.39
N MET A 40 -29.60 -6.93 -31.22
CA MET A 40 -29.00 -6.80 -29.88
C MET A 40 -29.53 -5.57 -29.11
N SER A 41 -29.80 -4.46 -29.81
CA SER A 41 -30.44 -3.27 -29.23
C SER A 41 -31.86 -3.60 -28.75
N GLU A 42 -32.69 -4.24 -29.60
CA GLU A 42 -34.05 -4.68 -29.22
C GLU A 42 -34.03 -5.69 -28.07
N ALA A 43 -33.09 -6.64 -28.11
CA ALA A 43 -32.90 -7.62 -27.05
C ALA A 43 -32.46 -7.00 -25.72
N THR A 44 -32.04 -5.74 -25.69
CA THR A 44 -31.59 -5.04 -24.47
C THR A 44 -32.41 -3.78 -24.15
N GLN A 45 -33.52 -3.55 -24.84
CA GLN A 45 -34.35 -2.32 -24.74
C GLN A 45 -35.01 -2.10 -23.36
N ASP A 46 -35.20 -3.16 -22.59
CA ASP A 46 -35.78 -3.17 -21.25
C ASP A 46 -34.76 -2.85 -20.15
N ILE A 47 -33.49 -2.61 -20.53
CA ILE A 47 -32.44 -2.23 -19.60
C ILE A 47 -32.14 -0.76 -19.75
N GLU A 48 -32.41 -0.03 -18.68
CA GLU A 48 -31.96 1.35 -18.54
C GLU A 48 -30.51 1.35 -18.06
N VAL A 49 -29.62 1.97 -18.84
CA VAL A 49 -28.21 2.15 -18.49
C VAL A 49 -27.91 3.64 -18.43
N TYR A 50 -27.48 4.12 -17.28
CA TYR A 50 -26.98 5.47 -17.14
C TYR A 50 -25.54 5.55 -17.62
N LYS A 51 -25.28 6.52 -18.51
CA LYS A 51 -23.93 6.91 -18.90
C LYS A 51 -23.72 8.37 -18.50
N CYS A 52 -22.51 8.68 -18.03
CA CYS A 52 -22.13 10.06 -17.78
C CYS A 52 -22.18 10.86 -19.09
N THR A 53 -22.84 12.01 -19.08
CA THR A 53 -22.83 12.93 -20.23
C THR A 53 -21.42 13.48 -20.44
N THR A 54 -21.12 14.03 -21.62
CA THR A 54 -19.82 14.69 -21.86
C THR A 54 -19.55 15.79 -20.83
N ALA A 55 -20.56 16.60 -20.50
CA ALA A 55 -20.44 17.64 -19.48
C ALA A 55 -20.17 17.05 -18.08
N GLY A 56 -20.86 15.97 -17.71
CA GLY A 56 -20.63 15.28 -16.44
C GLY A 56 -19.23 14.64 -16.38
N MET A 57 -18.76 14.07 -17.48
CA MET A 57 -17.42 13.48 -17.58
C MET A 57 -16.34 14.55 -17.44
N GLN A 58 -16.52 15.71 -18.08
CA GLN A 58 -15.62 16.84 -17.93
C GLN A 58 -15.59 17.37 -16.49
N LEU A 59 -16.76 17.48 -15.84
CA LEU A 59 -16.85 17.89 -14.45
C LEU A 59 -16.10 16.94 -13.53
N ALA A 60 -16.27 15.62 -13.72
CA ALA A 60 -15.57 14.61 -12.96
C ALA A 60 -14.06 14.66 -13.20
N GLN A 61 -13.62 14.84 -14.45
CA GLN A 61 -12.20 14.94 -14.78
C GLN A 61 -11.56 16.18 -14.12
N ASN A 62 -12.21 17.34 -14.20
CA ASN A 62 -11.71 18.56 -13.56
C ASN A 62 -11.55 18.38 -12.05
N TYR A 63 -12.49 17.68 -11.40
CA TYR A 63 -12.39 17.36 -9.98
C TYR A 63 -11.18 16.45 -9.70
N LEU A 64 -11.01 15.37 -10.46
CA LEU A 64 -9.88 14.44 -10.29
C LEU A 64 -8.52 15.13 -10.49
N ASP A 65 -8.42 16.02 -11.46
CA ASP A 65 -7.20 16.79 -11.73
C ASP A 65 -6.89 17.73 -10.57
N ALA A 66 -7.89 18.47 -10.06
CA ALA A 66 -7.74 19.34 -8.91
C ALA A 66 -7.35 18.57 -7.63
N GLU A 67 -7.94 17.40 -7.37
CA GLU A 67 -7.57 16.57 -6.22
C GLU A 67 -6.14 16.01 -6.35
N LYS A 68 -5.71 15.67 -7.56
CA LYS A 68 -4.33 15.24 -7.83
C LYS A 68 -3.33 16.37 -7.56
N GLU A 69 -3.65 17.60 -7.96
CA GLU A 69 -2.82 18.77 -7.67
C GLU A 69 -2.71 19.04 -6.17
N LYS A 70 -3.84 19.02 -5.45
CA LYS A 70 -3.86 19.17 -3.98
C LYS A 70 -3.02 18.10 -3.29
N LYS A 71 -3.15 16.85 -3.72
CA LYS A 71 -2.36 15.74 -3.16
C LYS A 71 -0.87 15.95 -3.40
N THR A 72 -0.48 16.29 -4.62
CA THR A 72 0.92 16.58 -4.97
C THR A 72 1.50 17.71 -4.10
N ALA A 73 0.72 18.77 -3.88
CA ALA A 73 1.14 19.88 -3.03
C ALA A 73 1.32 19.45 -1.56
N ALA A 74 0.39 18.68 -1.01
CA ALA A 74 0.49 18.13 0.35
C ALA A 74 1.68 17.18 0.50
N GLU A 75 1.93 16.29 -0.47
CA GLU A 75 3.11 15.40 -0.46
C GLU A 75 4.41 16.21 -0.46
N GLN A 76 4.50 17.27 -1.27
CA GLN A 76 5.68 18.11 -1.32
C GLN A 76 5.91 18.89 -0.01
N GLU A 77 4.84 19.40 0.61
CA GLU A 77 4.90 20.05 1.92
C GLU A 77 5.44 19.10 3.00
N VAL A 78 4.87 17.88 3.07
CA VAL A 78 5.30 16.86 4.03
C VAL A 78 6.76 16.47 3.81
N LEU A 79 7.19 16.27 2.56
CA LEU A 79 8.59 15.96 2.26
C LEU A 79 9.53 17.07 2.73
N ASN A 80 9.17 18.34 2.53
CA ASN A 80 9.96 19.49 2.99
C ASN A 80 10.02 19.60 4.52
N LEU A 81 8.99 19.15 5.24
CA LEU A 81 8.97 19.07 6.70
C LEU A 81 9.89 17.94 7.18
N LEU A 82 9.84 16.77 6.53
CA LEU A 82 10.73 15.65 6.84
C LEU A 82 12.20 15.97 6.59
N ILE A 83 12.53 16.72 5.52
CA ILE A 83 13.90 17.20 5.24
C ILE A 83 14.44 18.08 6.39
N ARG A 84 13.56 18.81 7.09
CA ARG A 84 13.89 19.63 8.26
C ARG A 84 13.73 18.90 9.59
N GLU A 85 13.42 17.61 9.55
CA GLU A 85 13.15 16.74 10.71
C GLU A 85 11.97 17.22 11.58
N GLU A 86 11.07 18.05 11.03
CA GLU A 86 9.87 18.59 11.67
C GLU A 86 8.74 17.53 11.66
N CYS A 87 8.93 16.45 12.44
CA CYS A 87 8.06 15.27 12.41
C CYS A 87 6.61 15.58 12.81
N ALA A 88 6.39 16.40 13.84
CA ALA A 88 5.04 16.70 14.33
C ALA A 88 4.23 17.52 13.33
N GLU A 89 4.91 18.43 12.64
CA GLU A 89 4.38 19.28 11.59
C GLU A 89 4.08 18.45 10.34
N ALA A 90 4.97 17.51 9.97
CA ALA A 90 4.73 16.58 8.85
C ALA A 90 3.46 15.73 9.07
N VAL A 91 3.30 15.16 10.27
CA VAL A 91 2.07 14.42 10.62
C VAL A 91 0.84 15.34 10.59
N ARG A 92 0.95 16.55 11.14
CA ARG A 92 -0.15 17.52 11.14
C ARG A 92 -0.59 17.90 9.74
N ALA A 93 0.34 18.08 8.80
CA ALA A 93 0.03 18.40 7.41
C ALA A 93 -0.80 17.28 6.74
N VAL A 94 -0.43 16.01 6.99
CA VAL A 94 -1.20 14.85 6.49
C VAL A 94 -2.60 14.81 7.12
N ILE A 95 -2.70 15.00 8.43
CA ILE A 95 -4.00 15.02 9.13
C ILE A 95 -4.91 16.12 8.55
N GLN A 96 -4.37 17.33 8.34
CA GLN A 96 -5.13 18.44 7.76
C GLN A 96 -5.58 18.16 6.33
N TYR A 97 -4.69 17.60 5.50
CA TYR A 97 -5.02 17.18 4.15
C TYR A 97 -6.16 16.16 4.15
N GLU A 98 -6.03 15.06 4.89
CA GLU A 98 -7.04 13.99 4.95
C GLU A 98 -8.36 14.48 5.55
N ALA A 99 -8.32 15.30 6.61
CA ALA A 99 -9.53 15.87 7.22
C ALA A 99 -10.33 16.79 6.28
N SER A 100 -9.69 17.30 5.21
CA SER A 100 -10.33 18.13 4.19
C SER A 100 -10.91 17.33 3.00
N GLN A 101 -10.57 16.03 2.89
CA GLN A 101 -11.00 15.21 1.76
C GLN A 101 -12.49 14.87 1.85
N VAL A 102 -13.14 14.75 0.69
CA VAL A 102 -14.50 14.20 0.58
C VAL A 102 -14.51 12.72 0.97
N PHE A 103 -13.46 12.00 0.59
CA PHE A 103 -13.25 10.58 0.87
C PHE A 103 -11.86 10.38 1.46
N PRO A 104 -11.68 10.62 2.77
CA PRO A 104 -10.39 10.41 3.42
C PRO A 104 -9.98 8.94 3.41
N ARG A 105 -8.68 8.67 3.53
CA ARG A 105 -8.16 7.30 3.62
C ARG A 105 -8.60 6.61 4.92
N GLY A 106 -8.68 5.27 4.85
CA GLY A 106 -8.89 4.41 6.00
C GLY A 106 -10.35 4.27 6.42
N ILE A 107 -10.80 3.03 6.58
CA ILE A 107 -12.17 2.74 7.01
C ILE A 107 -12.28 3.01 8.52
N GLY A 108 -13.19 3.91 8.91
CA GLY A 108 -13.46 4.21 10.32
C GLY A 108 -12.45 5.15 10.98
N ILE A 109 -11.58 5.81 10.21
CA ILE A 109 -10.65 6.82 10.73
C ILE A 109 -11.34 8.20 10.69
N ASP A 110 -11.44 8.86 11.84
CA ASP A 110 -11.85 10.26 11.92
C ASP A 110 -10.64 11.18 11.93
N TRP A 111 -10.25 11.68 10.75
CA TRP A 111 -9.12 12.58 10.59
C TRP A 111 -9.27 13.93 11.30
N LYS A 112 -10.49 14.33 11.69
CA LYS A 112 -10.68 15.57 12.46
C LYS A 112 -10.30 15.43 13.92
N SER A 113 -10.29 14.21 14.45
CA SER A 113 -9.94 13.89 15.84
C SER A 113 -8.76 12.91 15.95
N TYR A 114 -8.07 12.65 14.84
CA TYR A 114 -6.97 11.69 14.77
C TYR A 114 -5.78 12.11 15.65
N ASP A 115 -5.31 11.18 16.49
CA ASP A 115 -4.11 11.35 17.30
C ASP A 115 -2.87 10.88 16.53
N GLY A 116 -2.07 11.85 16.08
CA GLY A 116 -0.83 11.62 15.34
C GLY A 116 0.38 11.20 16.19
N THR A 117 0.24 11.01 17.51
CA THR A 117 1.38 10.73 18.41
C THR A 117 2.16 9.48 17.96
N SER A 118 1.44 8.42 17.60
CA SER A 118 1.99 7.17 17.06
C SER A 118 2.87 7.39 15.82
N ASP A 119 2.41 8.24 14.90
CA ASP A 119 3.12 8.49 13.64
C ASP A 119 4.35 9.37 13.87
N VAL A 120 4.28 10.33 14.81
CA VAL A 120 5.43 11.14 15.21
C VAL A 120 6.54 10.26 15.80
N GLU A 121 6.19 9.31 16.66
CA GLU A 121 7.15 8.35 17.21
C GLU A 121 7.78 7.50 16.11
N ALA A 122 6.99 7.00 15.18
CA ALA A 122 7.49 6.21 14.05
C ALA A 122 8.44 7.02 13.16
N LEU A 123 8.08 8.27 12.80
CA LEU A 123 8.95 9.15 12.02
C LEU A 123 10.28 9.42 12.73
N LYS A 124 10.26 9.67 14.04
CA LYS A 124 11.50 9.86 14.81
C LYS A 124 12.41 8.64 14.72
N ILE A 125 11.86 7.44 14.79
CA ILE A 125 12.64 6.21 14.63
C ILE A 125 13.18 6.09 13.20
N ILE A 126 12.32 6.30 12.18
CA ILE A 126 12.70 6.19 10.76
C ILE A 126 13.85 7.15 10.40
N LEU A 127 13.81 8.39 10.90
CA LEU A 127 14.82 9.40 10.58
C LEU A 127 16.13 9.22 11.37
N ASN A 128 16.08 8.63 12.58
CA ASN A 128 17.23 8.58 13.49
C ASN A 128 17.82 7.19 13.72
N SER A 129 17.33 6.15 13.04
CA SER A 129 17.82 4.78 13.24
C SER A 129 17.96 4.03 11.92
N ILE A 130 19.09 3.32 11.77
CA ILE A 130 19.37 2.50 10.59
C ILE A 130 19.17 1.03 10.99
N PRO A 131 18.17 0.33 10.40
CA PRO A 131 18.01 -1.10 10.60
C PRO A 131 19.27 -1.86 10.15
N THR A 132 19.68 -2.89 10.88
CA THR A 132 20.94 -3.61 10.61
C THR A 132 20.96 -4.24 9.22
N ILE A 133 19.80 -4.66 8.68
CA ILE A 133 19.69 -5.16 7.31
C ILE A 133 20.13 -4.14 6.25
N LEU A 134 20.12 -2.84 6.57
CA LEU A 134 20.52 -1.74 5.69
C LEU A 134 21.92 -1.18 6.00
N GLN A 135 22.67 -1.76 6.95
CA GLN A 135 23.96 -1.21 7.41
C GLN A 135 25.03 -1.07 6.32
N HIS A 136 24.86 -1.76 5.18
CA HIS A 136 25.79 -1.74 4.05
C HIS A 136 25.35 -0.81 2.91
N VAL A 137 24.25 -0.08 3.08
CA VAL A 137 23.82 0.96 2.14
C VAL A 137 24.65 2.23 2.37
N ASP A 138 25.03 2.90 1.29
CA ASP A 138 25.76 4.16 1.33
C ASP A 138 25.00 5.26 2.11
N GLY A 139 25.74 6.14 2.80
CA GLY A 139 25.17 7.15 3.69
C GLY A 139 24.22 8.15 3.00
N ASP A 140 24.51 8.58 1.77
CA ASP A 140 23.64 9.50 1.05
C ASP A 140 22.38 8.79 0.53
N ARG A 141 22.52 7.51 0.16
CA ARG A 141 21.37 6.66 -0.17
C ARG A 141 20.48 6.38 1.04
N LEU A 142 21.06 6.18 2.21
CA LEU A 142 20.33 6.00 3.47
C LEU A 142 19.46 7.23 3.77
N LYS A 143 20.00 8.45 3.64
CA LYS A 143 19.21 9.69 3.82
C LYS A 143 18.00 9.75 2.89
N GLN A 144 18.19 9.41 1.61
CA GLN A 144 17.10 9.38 0.63
C GLN A 144 16.04 8.33 0.98
N LEU A 145 16.48 7.15 1.42
CA LEU A 145 15.59 6.08 1.87
C LEU A 145 14.82 6.45 3.15
N CYS A 146 15.46 7.09 4.14
CA CYS A 146 14.79 7.54 5.36
C CYS A 146 13.64 8.49 5.05
N LEU A 147 13.87 9.49 4.19
CA LEU A 147 12.84 10.45 3.79
C LEU A 147 11.69 9.77 3.04
N ALA A 148 12.02 8.92 2.07
CA ALA A 148 11.03 8.19 1.29
C ALA A 148 10.26 7.15 2.13
N ALA A 149 10.88 6.56 3.16
CA ALA A 149 10.23 5.70 4.14
C ALA A 149 9.29 6.47 5.07
N GLY A 150 9.65 7.70 5.48
CA GLY A 150 8.75 8.59 6.21
C GLY A 150 7.50 8.92 5.40
N MET A 151 7.67 9.24 4.12
CA MET A 151 6.54 9.41 3.20
C MET A 151 5.73 8.12 3.03
N MET A 152 6.38 6.96 2.85
CA MET A 152 5.71 5.66 2.76
C MET A 152 4.80 5.38 3.97
N HIS A 153 5.30 5.66 5.17
CA HIS A 153 4.57 5.49 6.42
C HIS A 153 3.34 6.41 6.49
N LEU A 154 3.53 7.73 6.30
CA LEU A 154 2.46 8.72 6.43
C LEU A 154 1.37 8.57 5.37
N TRP A 155 1.76 8.22 4.14
CA TRP A 155 0.83 8.00 3.02
C TRP A 155 0.39 6.55 2.90
N CYS A 156 0.56 5.73 3.95
CA CYS A 156 0.13 4.33 4.10
C CYS A 156 0.24 3.50 2.80
N THR A 157 1.39 3.59 2.14
CA THR A 157 1.65 2.89 0.87
C THR A 157 2.78 1.89 1.06
N ASN A 158 2.92 0.93 0.14
CA ASN A 158 4.04 -0.02 0.12
C ASN A 158 5.09 0.31 -0.95
N THR A 159 4.94 1.45 -1.63
CA THR A 159 5.84 1.92 -2.68
C THR A 159 6.31 3.34 -2.39
N ALA A 160 7.61 3.56 -2.45
CA ALA A 160 8.29 4.84 -2.25
C ALA A 160 9.00 5.37 -3.50
N ARG A 161 9.04 4.59 -4.59
CA ARG A 161 9.76 4.91 -5.84
C ARG A 161 9.57 6.33 -6.38
N HIS A 162 8.42 6.96 -6.14
CA HIS A 162 8.09 8.29 -6.66
C HIS A 162 8.68 9.43 -5.82
N TRP A 163 9.15 9.14 -4.60
CA TRP A 163 9.93 10.06 -3.77
C TRP A 163 11.45 9.79 -3.83
N LEU A 164 11.86 8.75 -4.57
CA LEU A 164 13.26 8.42 -4.81
C LEU A 164 13.73 9.00 -6.16
N PRO A 165 15.03 9.30 -6.31
CA PRO A 165 15.58 9.69 -7.60
C PRO A 165 15.33 8.67 -8.71
N GLU A 166 15.24 9.13 -9.96
CA GLU A 166 15.13 8.24 -11.10
C GLU A 166 16.34 7.30 -11.19
N GLY A 167 16.09 6.00 -11.40
CA GLY A 167 17.15 4.99 -11.44
C GLY A 167 17.81 4.68 -10.10
N PHE A 168 17.17 5.08 -8.98
CA PHE A 168 17.70 4.80 -7.63
C PHE A 168 17.97 3.31 -7.42
N ASN A 169 19.15 3.00 -6.89
CA ASN A 169 19.56 1.67 -6.49
C ASN A 169 20.17 1.71 -5.09
N THR A 170 19.88 0.71 -4.27
CA THR A 170 20.35 0.64 -2.89
C THR A 170 21.82 0.21 -2.81
N GLY A 171 22.30 -0.58 -3.78
CA GLY A 171 23.62 -1.23 -3.75
C GLY A 171 23.64 -2.55 -2.99
N ILE A 172 22.47 -3.02 -2.54
CA ILE A 172 22.27 -4.33 -1.92
C ILE A 172 21.17 -5.09 -2.67
N HIS A 173 20.80 -6.28 -2.20
CA HIS A 173 19.78 -7.12 -2.82
C HIS A 173 18.34 -6.57 -2.77
N LEU A 174 18.09 -5.51 -2.00
CA LEU A 174 16.78 -4.88 -1.83
C LEU A 174 16.61 -3.74 -2.83
N ASP A 175 15.45 -3.63 -3.48
CA ASP A 175 15.12 -2.42 -4.24
C ASP A 175 14.76 -1.24 -3.32
N GLY A 176 14.49 -0.06 -3.90
CA GLY A 176 14.15 1.14 -3.13
C GLY A 176 12.87 0.99 -2.31
N ASP A 177 11.84 0.33 -2.85
CA ASP A 177 10.57 0.11 -2.16
C ASP A 177 10.78 -0.85 -0.97
N ALA A 178 11.52 -1.94 -1.16
CA ALA A 178 11.85 -2.92 -0.13
C ALA A 178 12.72 -2.32 0.98
N ALA A 179 13.75 -1.54 0.64
CA ALA A 179 14.58 -0.88 1.62
C ALA A 179 13.80 0.15 2.45
N CYS A 180 12.88 0.92 1.85
CA CYS A 180 12.01 1.82 2.60
C CYS A 180 11.09 1.05 3.57
N ARG A 181 10.52 -0.10 3.15
CA ARG A 181 9.75 -0.96 4.05
C ARG A 181 10.57 -1.44 5.25
N MET A 182 11.89 -1.65 5.10
CA MET A 182 12.72 -2.05 6.23
C MET A 182 12.78 -0.99 7.33
N PHE A 183 12.84 0.31 6.98
CA PHE A 183 12.72 1.38 7.97
C PHE A 183 11.34 1.38 8.65
N VAL A 184 10.26 1.27 7.88
CA VAL A 184 8.88 1.30 8.42
C VAL A 184 8.63 0.10 9.35
N PHE A 185 9.07 -1.10 8.95
CA PHE A 185 8.92 -2.31 9.76
C PHE A 185 9.82 -2.28 10.99
N TYR A 186 11.00 -1.68 10.90
CA TYR A 186 11.88 -1.50 12.07
C TYR A 186 11.25 -0.56 13.10
N ALA A 187 10.69 0.57 12.64
CA ALA A 187 9.96 1.49 13.50
C ALA A 187 8.75 0.82 14.17
N SER A 188 8.00 0.03 13.41
CA SER A 188 6.88 -0.76 13.94
C SER A 188 7.35 -1.76 14.99
N HIS A 189 8.42 -2.51 14.70
CA HIS A 189 9.00 -3.48 15.63
C HIS A 189 9.42 -2.84 16.95
N LEU A 190 10.15 -1.71 16.92
CA LEU A 190 10.57 -1.03 18.14
C LEU A 190 9.39 -0.54 18.98
N ARG A 191 8.35 -0.01 18.32
CA ARG A 191 7.13 0.46 18.98
C ARG A 191 6.36 -0.70 19.60
N ASP A 192 6.13 -1.78 18.86
CA ASP A 192 5.48 -2.99 19.35
C ASP A 192 6.22 -3.57 20.56
N MET A 193 7.54 -3.69 20.47
CA MET A 193 8.36 -4.19 21.58
C MET A 193 8.29 -3.29 22.82
N ASN A 194 8.20 -1.96 22.65
CA ASN A 194 7.98 -1.05 23.76
C ASN A 194 6.58 -1.23 24.38
N SER A 195 5.53 -1.29 23.55
CA SER A 195 4.16 -1.53 24.00
C SER A 195 4.02 -2.87 24.74
N TYR A 196 4.67 -3.92 24.25
CA TYR A 196 4.67 -5.23 24.91
C TYR A 196 5.35 -5.17 26.28
N ARG A 197 6.48 -4.45 26.41
CA ARG A 197 7.14 -4.24 27.71
C ARG A 197 6.23 -3.50 28.68
N GLN A 198 5.57 -2.44 28.23
CA GLN A 198 4.64 -1.65 29.06
C GLN A 198 3.43 -2.46 29.50
N ALA A 199 2.92 -3.35 28.64
CA ALA A 199 1.83 -4.26 28.94
C ALA A 199 2.24 -5.46 29.82
N GLY A 200 3.52 -5.56 30.21
CA GLY A 200 4.00 -6.64 31.07
C GLY A 200 4.19 -7.98 30.33
N ALA A 201 4.32 -7.98 29.01
CA ALA A 201 4.68 -9.19 28.28
C ALA A 201 6.03 -9.74 28.77
N ARG A 202 6.20 -11.06 28.71
CA ARG A 202 7.43 -11.76 29.06
C ARG A 202 8.09 -12.35 27.82
N THR A 203 7.29 -13.00 26.97
CA THR A 203 7.78 -13.66 25.76
C THR A 203 7.01 -13.26 24.52
N VAL A 204 7.72 -13.24 23.40
CA VAL A 204 7.18 -13.05 22.06
C VAL A 204 7.58 -14.23 21.18
N GLU A 205 6.78 -14.48 20.15
CA GLU A 205 7.10 -15.41 19.08
C GLU A 205 7.32 -14.65 17.79
N VAL A 206 8.36 -15.01 17.03
CA VAL A 206 8.56 -14.47 15.68
C VAL A 206 7.70 -15.26 14.70
N LEU A 207 6.91 -14.55 13.90
CA LEU A 207 6.10 -15.12 12.81
C LEU A 207 6.64 -14.62 11.47
N CYS A 208 6.67 -15.51 10.48
CA CYS A 208 6.98 -15.18 9.10
C CYS A 208 5.80 -15.48 8.17
N VAL A 209 5.77 -14.86 7.00
CA VAL A 209 4.83 -15.20 5.92
C VAL A 209 5.24 -16.51 5.23
N ASP A 210 4.29 -17.21 4.61
CA ASP A 210 4.51 -18.56 4.04
C ASP A 210 5.64 -18.61 3.01
N ASP A 211 5.77 -17.55 2.20
CA ASP A 211 6.75 -17.40 1.13
C ASP A 211 8.10 -16.82 1.59
N SER A 212 8.33 -16.66 2.90
CA SER A 212 9.56 -16.06 3.45
C SER A 212 10.85 -16.79 3.00
N CYS A 213 12.01 -16.12 3.05
CA CYS A 213 13.29 -16.78 2.78
C CYS A 213 13.66 -17.86 3.81
N SER A 214 14.65 -18.71 3.48
CA SER A 214 15.13 -19.80 4.36
C SER A 214 15.67 -19.30 5.70
N GLU A 215 16.34 -18.14 5.74
CA GLU A 215 16.87 -17.57 6.99
C GLU A 215 15.74 -17.11 7.93
N CYS A 216 14.70 -16.44 7.41
CA CYS A 216 13.53 -16.06 8.19
C CYS A 216 12.78 -17.28 8.74
N ARG A 217 12.65 -18.36 7.94
CA ARG A 217 12.04 -19.62 8.41
C ARG A 217 12.78 -20.25 9.59
N LYS A 218 14.09 -20.03 9.75
CA LYS A 218 14.85 -20.56 10.90
C LYS A 218 14.49 -19.88 12.22
N ILE A 219 13.94 -18.67 12.19
CA ILE A 219 13.53 -17.93 13.40
C ILE A 219 12.01 -17.95 13.62
N SER A 220 11.23 -18.26 12.58
CA SER A 220 9.77 -18.40 12.67
C SER A 220 9.34 -19.48 13.66
N GLY A 221 8.29 -19.21 14.43
CA GLY A 221 7.74 -20.09 15.47
C GLY A 221 8.57 -20.18 16.75
N LYS A 222 9.75 -19.52 16.81
CA LYS A 222 10.57 -19.52 18.02
C LYS A 222 10.08 -18.47 19.01
N LYS A 223 10.01 -18.89 20.28
CA LYS A 223 9.74 -18.02 21.42
C LYS A 223 11.03 -17.39 21.94
N TYR A 224 10.96 -16.11 22.27
CA TYR A 224 12.04 -15.32 22.83
C TYR A 224 11.56 -14.56 24.06
N LEU A 225 12.46 -14.40 25.05
CA LEU A 225 12.30 -13.32 26.03
C LEU A 225 12.44 -11.98 25.29
N LEU A 226 11.75 -10.94 25.78
CA LEU A 226 11.73 -9.63 25.12
C LEU A 226 13.12 -9.01 24.92
N GLU A 227 14.08 -9.30 25.80
CA GLU A 227 15.47 -8.84 25.70
C GLU A 227 16.34 -9.64 24.71
N ASN A 228 15.88 -10.82 24.30
CA ASN A 228 16.63 -11.76 23.46
C ASN A 228 16.02 -11.95 22.06
N VAL A 229 14.93 -11.24 21.75
CA VAL A 229 14.32 -11.30 20.41
C VAL A 229 15.30 -10.73 19.38
N PRO A 230 15.49 -11.37 18.22
CA PRO A 230 16.30 -10.78 17.16
C PRO A 230 15.65 -9.49 16.68
N GLU A 231 16.48 -8.53 16.24
CA GLU A 231 16.01 -7.35 15.53
C GLU A 231 15.18 -7.77 14.30
N LEU A 232 14.01 -7.15 14.15
CA LEU A 232 13.22 -7.19 12.93
C LEU A 232 13.16 -5.78 12.31
N PRO A 233 13.37 -5.61 11.00
CA PRO A 233 13.72 -6.59 9.96
C PRO A 233 14.96 -7.46 10.24
N TYR A 234 14.85 -8.75 9.94
CA TYR A 234 15.90 -9.70 10.24
C TYR A 234 17.12 -9.47 9.35
N VAL A 235 18.28 -9.20 9.94
CA VAL A 235 19.54 -8.90 9.23
C VAL A 235 19.97 -9.97 8.23
N LYS A 236 19.63 -11.25 8.47
CA LYS A 236 19.98 -12.35 7.56
C LYS A 236 18.92 -12.63 6.50
N CYS A 237 17.87 -11.82 6.41
CA CYS A 237 16.87 -11.98 5.36
C CYS A 237 17.51 -11.80 3.98
N THR A 238 17.18 -12.70 3.06
CA THR A 238 17.65 -12.68 1.67
C THR A 238 16.52 -12.54 0.65
N ASP A 239 15.31 -12.24 1.13
CA ASP A 239 14.13 -12.03 0.29
C ASP A 239 14.26 -10.67 -0.43
N GLU A 240 14.02 -10.65 -1.74
CA GLU A 240 14.05 -9.42 -2.55
C GLU A 240 13.03 -8.37 -2.08
N ASN A 241 11.94 -8.80 -1.46
CA ASN A 241 10.91 -7.93 -0.91
C ASN A 241 11.25 -7.39 0.48
N GLY A 242 12.36 -7.84 1.07
CA GLY A 242 12.78 -7.57 2.43
C GLY A 242 12.13 -8.48 3.47
N CYS A 243 12.56 -8.34 4.73
CA CYS A 243 12.04 -9.13 5.84
C CYS A 243 10.60 -8.69 6.18
N ARG A 244 9.67 -9.64 6.10
CA ARG A 244 8.24 -9.47 6.43
C ARG A 244 7.84 -10.16 7.74
N CYS A 245 8.83 -10.53 8.56
CA CYS A 245 8.57 -11.15 9.86
C CYS A 245 8.02 -10.12 10.86
N THR A 246 7.22 -10.58 11.82
CA THR A 246 6.71 -9.80 12.93
C THR A 246 6.82 -10.56 14.25
N THR A 247 6.58 -9.89 15.36
CA THR A 247 6.52 -10.49 16.70
C THR A 247 5.08 -10.48 17.21
N VAL A 248 4.68 -11.53 17.91
CA VAL A 248 3.41 -11.57 18.64
C VAL A 248 3.63 -11.98 20.09
N VAL A 249 2.90 -11.37 21.02
CA VAL A 249 2.96 -11.75 22.45
C VAL A 249 2.47 -13.18 22.64
N ARG A 250 3.16 -13.94 23.48
CA ARG A 250 2.74 -15.30 23.88
C ARG A 250 2.43 -15.42 25.35
N GLU A 251 3.24 -14.81 26.22
CA GLU A 251 3.08 -14.91 27.67
C GLU A 251 3.26 -13.54 28.31
N PHE A 252 2.42 -13.25 29.30
CA PHE A 252 2.56 -12.10 30.20
C PHE A 252 3.22 -12.53 31.51
N LYS A 253 3.77 -11.56 32.24
CA LYS A 253 4.31 -11.76 33.58
C LYS A 253 3.21 -12.02 34.61
#